data_AF-K6C5Y8-F1
#
_entry.id   AF-K6C5Y8-F1
#
_cell.length_a   1.000
_cell.length_b   1.000
_cell.length_c   1.000
_cell.angle_alpha   90.00
_cell.angle_beta   90.00
_cell.angle_gamma   90.00
#
_symmetry.space_group_name_H-M   'P 1'
#
loop_
_entity.id
_entity.type
_entity.pdbx_description
1 polymer ?
#
loop_
_entity_poly.entity_id
_entity_poly.type
_entity_poly.pdbx_seq_one_letter_code
_entity_poly.pdbx_strand_id
1 'polypeptide(L)'
;MKGSFGLIVGIIIAIFLYLDAPKHNKSRWLWAILGFFFGPIALGIYFIRTGRKVLGWIITIVAILLYIIIIVSIIILVVALVATGGEF
;
A
#
# COMPACT_ATOMS: atom_id res chain seq x y z
N MET A 1 10.01 15.58 10.11
CA MET A 1 10.67 14.31 9.71
C MET A 1 10.51 14.14 8.21
N LYS A 2 11.61 14.00 7.46
CA LYS A 2 11.59 13.92 5.98
C LYS A 2 10.87 12.64 5.53
N GLY A 3 10.12 12.71 4.43
CA GLY A 3 9.11 11.72 3.96
C GLY A 3 9.60 10.30 3.59
N SER A 4 10.52 9.73 4.35
CA SER A 4 11.09 8.39 4.15
C SER A 4 10.17 7.26 4.64
N PHE A 5 9.10 7.57 5.38
CA PHE A 5 8.22 6.55 5.97
C PHE A 5 7.56 5.66 4.91
N GLY A 6 7.06 6.25 3.82
CA GLY A 6 6.45 5.48 2.71
C GLY A 6 7.44 4.56 1.99
N LEU A 7 8.68 5.04 1.78
CA LEU A 7 9.75 4.23 1.20
C LEU A 7 10.15 3.07 2.10
N ILE A 8 10.28 3.31 3.41
CA ILE A 8 10.62 2.28 4.39
C ILE A 8 9.52 1.20 4.42
N VAL A 9 8.25 1.59 4.48
CA VAL A 9 7.12 0.66 4.46
C VAL A 9 7.10 -0.15 3.16
N GLY A 10 7.30 0.49 2.01
CA GLY A 10 7.39 -0.20 0.72
C GLY A 10 8.52 -1.23 0.66
N ILE A 11 9.71 -0.88 1.19
CA ILE A 11 10.87 -1.79 1.28
C ILE A 11 10.55 -2.98 2.18
N ILE A 12 9.96 -2.76 3.36
CA ILE A 12 9.59 -3.83 4.29
C ILE A 12 8.61 -4.81 3.63
N ILE A 13 7.59 -4.29 2.94
CA ILE A 13 6.61 -5.12 2.21
C ILE A 13 7.29 -5.91 1.08
N ALA A 14 8.18 -5.27 0.32
CA ALA A 14 8.90 -5.91 -0.77
C ALA A 14 9.79 -7.05 -0.26
N ILE A 15 10.54 -6.84 0.83
CA ILE A 15 11.37 -7.86 1.48
C ILE A 15 10.51 -9.01 2.00
N PHE A 16 9.40 -8.71 2.68
CA PHE A 16 8.47 -9.71 3.18
C PHE A 16 7.96 -10.61 2.04
N LEU A 17 7.47 -10.01 0.96
CA LEU A 17 6.98 -10.76 -0.20
C LEU A 17 8.07 -11.53 -0.93
N TYR A 18 9.29 -10.98 -1.02
CA TYR A 18 10.43 -11.67 -1.61
C TYR A 18 10.78 -12.96 -0.86
N LEU A 19 10.75 -12.93 0.47
CA LEU A 19 11.07 -14.07 1.33
C LEU A 19 9.92 -15.08 1.41
N ASP A 20 8.67 -14.63 1.34
CA ASP A 20 7.50 -15.50 1.49
C ASP A 20 7.06 -16.14 0.17
N ALA A 21 7.20 -15.44 -0.97
CA ALA A 21 6.85 -15.93 -2.30
C ALA A 21 7.37 -17.34 -2.66
N PRO A 22 8.66 -17.70 -2.41
CA PRO A 22 9.16 -19.02 -2.76
C PRO A 22 8.55 -20.14 -1.91
N LYS A 23 8.07 -19.86 -0.69
CA LYS A 23 7.37 -20.84 0.15
C LYS A 23 6.01 -21.26 -0.44
N HIS A 24 5.46 -20.44 -1.33
CA HIS A 24 4.16 -20.63 -1.95
C HIS A 24 4.26 -20.92 -3.47
N ASN A 25 5.43 -21.34 -3.97
CA ASN A 25 5.70 -21.58 -5.40
C ASN A 25 5.35 -20.38 -6.29
N LYS A 26 5.62 -19.15 -5.82
CA LYS A 26 5.45 -17.90 -6.57
C LYS A 26 6.79 -17.24 -6.86
N SER A 27 6.83 -16.42 -7.92
CA SER A 27 8.02 -15.69 -8.33
C SER A 27 8.38 -14.59 -7.33
N ARG A 28 9.59 -14.68 -6.74
CA ARG A 28 10.07 -13.75 -5.69
C ARG A 28 10.10 -12.31 -6.15
N TRP A 29 10.72 -12.09 -7.31
CA TRP A 29 10.93 -10.76 -7.89
C TRP A 29 9.63 -10.07 -8.28
N LEU A 30 8.67 -10.82 -8.84
CA LEU A 30 7.38 -10.26 -9.25
C LEU A 30 6.62 -9.71 -8.04
N TRP A 31 6.53 -10.48 -6.95
CA TRP A 31 5.81 -10.04 -5.76
C TRP A 31 6.56 -8.96 -4.98
N ALA A 32 7.89 -8.98 -4.97
CA ALA A 32 8.69 -7.92 -4.34
C ALA A 32 8.47 -6.57 -5.04
N ILE A 33 8.53 -6.54 -6.37
CA ILE A 33 8.29 -5.33 -7.17
C ILE A 33 6.85 -4.86 -6.98
N LEU A 34 5.85 -5.75 -7.06
CA LEU A 34 4.45 -5.39 -6.82
C LEU A 34 4.24 -4.84 -5.41
N GLY A 35 4.86 -5.45 -4.40
CA GLY A 35 4.82 -4.99 -3.02
C GLY A 35 5.40 -3.60 -2.81
N PHE A 36 6.50 -3.29 -3.50
CA PHE A 36 7.15 -1.99 -3.40
C PHE A 36 6.29 -0.87 -3.98
N PHE A 37 5.71 -1.09 -5.18
CA PHE A 37 4.93 -0.06 -5.88
C PHE A 37 3.48 0.07 -5.40
N PHE A 38 2.81 -1.06 -5.16
CA PHE A 38 1.40 -1.08 -4.77
C PHE A 38 1.19 -1.25 -3.26
N GLY A 39 2.27 -1.40 -2.50
CA GLY A 39 2.25 -1.38 -1.04
C GLY A 39 1.31 -2.44 -0.44
N PRO A 40 0.46 -2.05 0.54
CA PRO A 40 -0.43 -2.98 1.24
C PRO A 40 -1.42 -3.69 0.33
N ILE A 41 -1.79 -3.10 -0.82
CA ILE A 41 -2.74 -3.71 -1.76
C ILE A 41 -2.14 -4.97 -2.38
N ALA A 42 -0.89 -4.91 -2.85
CA ALA A 42 -0.19 -6.08 -3.38
C ALA A 42 -0.03 -7.17 -2.32
N LEU A 43 0.20 -6.79 -1.06
CA LEU A 43 0.30 -7.72 0.06
C LEU A 43 -1.06 -8.41 0.36
N GLY A 44 -2.18 -7.68 0.29
CA GLY A 44 -3.51 -8.27 0.39
C GLY A 44 -3.82 -9.25 -0.74
N ILE A 45 -3.54 -8.88 -1.99
CA ILE A 45 -3.72 -9.75 -3.17
C ILE A 45 -2.82 -10.99 -3.05
N TYR A 46 -1.59 -10.84 -2.57
CA TYR A 46 -0.69 -11.95 -2.32
C TYR A 46 -1.31 -12.96 -1.35
N PHE A 47 -1.82 -12.49 -0.20
CA PHE A 47 -2.47 -13.38 0.78
C PHE A 47 -3.72 -14.07 0.25
N ILE A 48 -4.49 -13.41 -0.63
CA ILE A 48 -5.62 -14.06 -1.33
C ILE A 48 -5.11 -15.22 -2.19
N ARG A 49 -3.97 -15.04 -2.88
CA ARG A 49 -3.37 -16.06 -3.76
C ARG A 49 -2.61 -17.16 -3.03
N THR A 50 -2.14 -16.94 -1.80
CA THR A 50 -1.43 -17.94 -0.98
C THR A 50 -2.33 -18.73 -0.03
N GLY A 51 -3.66 -18.58 -0.15
CA GLY A 51 -4.65 -19.38 0.57
C GLY A 51 -5.18 -18.74 1.85
N ARG A 52 -4.61 -17.59 2.27
CA ARG A 52 -5.09 -16.80 3.41
C ARG A 52 -6.15 -15.79 2.97
N LYS A 53 -7.22 -16.27 2.33
CA LYS A 53 -8.24 -15.44 1.66
C LYS A 53 -8.85 -14.37 2.56
N VAL A 54 -9.23 -14.72 3.80
CA VAL A 54 -9.87 -13.79 4.73
C VAL A 54 -8.93 -12.65 5.10
N LEU A 55 -7.70 -12.96 5.52
CA LEU A 55 -6.69 -11.95 5.85
C LEU A 55 -6.36 -11.06 4.64
N GLY A 56 -6.23 -11.66 3.47
CA GLY A 56 -5.96 -10.91 2.24
C GLY A 56 -7.08 -9.92 1.91
N TRP A 57 -8.34 -10.33 2.00
CA TRP A 57 -9.49 -9.43 1.81
C TRP A 57 -9.55 -8.31 2.84
N ILE A 58 -9.32 -8.63 4.12
CA ILE A 58 -9.29 -7.60 5.19
C ILE A 58 -8.22 -6.55 4.86
N ILE A 59 -7.00 -6.98 4.54
CA ILE A 59 -5.89 -6.07 4.24
C ILE A 59 -6.19 -5.24 2.98
N THR A 60 -6.71 -5.86 1.92
CA THR A 60 -7.07 -5.15 0.69
C THR A 60 -8.17 -4.11 0.93
N ILE A 61 -9.24 -4.46 1.66
CA ILE A 61 -10.34 -3.52 1.94
C ILE A 61 -9.85 -2.36 2.82
N VAL A 62 -9.10 -2.65 3.88
CA VAL A 62 -8.54 -1.62 4.76
C VAL A 62 -7.59 -0.70 3.98
N ALA A 63 -6.74 -1.25 3.12
CA ALA A 63 -5.86 -0.46 2.27
C ALA A 63 -6.66 0.46 1.33
N ILE A 64 -7.69 -0.06 0.67
CA ILE A 64 -8.56 0.73 -0.22
C ILE A 64 -9.23 1.87 0.56
N LEU A 65 -9.78 1.61 1.74
CA LEU A 65 -10.41 2.63 2.58
C LEU A 65 -9.42 3.72 3.00
N LEU A 66 -8.20 3.34 3.39
CA LEU A 66 -7.13 4.31 3.72
C LEU A 66 -6.76 5.18 2.51
N TYR A 67 -6.61 4.58 1.31
CA TYR A 67 -6.34 5.35 0.10
C TYR A 67 -7.47 6.35 -0.20
N ILE A 68 -8.73 5.95 -0.06
CA ILE A 68 -9.88 6.85 -0.24
C ILE A 68 -9.81 8.01 0.74
N ILE A 69 -9.58 7.75 2.02
CA ILE A 69 -9.47 8.79 3.07
C ILE A 69 -8.34 9.77 2.74
N ILE A 70 -7.16 9.27 2.35
CA ILE A 70 -6.00 10.11 2.01
C ILE A 70 -6.33 10.97 0.77
N ILE A 71 -6.90 10.38 -0.28
CA ILE A 71 -7.27 11.12 -1.49
C ILE A 71 -8.29 12.22 -1.18
N VAL A 72 -9.35 11.89 -0.43
CA VAL A 72 -10.37 12.87 -0.02
C VAL A 72 -9.75 13.99 0.83
N SER A 73 -8.86 13.65 1.76
CA SER A 73 -8.16 14.65 2.60
C SER A 73 -7.29 15.58 1.77
N ILE A 74 -6.57 15.05 0.78
CA ILE A 74 -5.75 15.87 -0.15
C ILE A 74 -6.66 16.77 -0.98
N ILE A 75 -7.78 16.27 -1.50
CA ILE A 75 -8.73 17.09 -2.28
C ILE A 75 -9.26 18.23 -1.42
N ILE A 76 -9.72 17.95 -0.20
CA ILE A 76 -10.21 18.98 0.74
C ILE A 76 -9.13 20.02 1.01
N LEU A 77 -7.89 19.59 1.27
CA LEU A 77 -6.76 20.47 1.51
C LEU A 77 -6.48 21.37 0.30
N VAL A 78 -6.44 20.82 -0.91
CA VAL A 78 -6.21 21.58 -2.15
C VAL A 78 -7.34 22.59 -2.37
N VAL A 79 -8.60 22.18 -2.18
CA VAL A 79 -9.75 23.09 -2.31
C VAL A 79 -9.68 24.21 -1.29
N ALA A 80 -9.33 23.91 -0.04
CA ALA A 80 -9.15 24.93 1.00
C ALA A 80 -8.01 25.90 0.67
N LEU A 81 -6.87 25.40 0.19
CA LEU A 81 -5.74 26.21 -0.29
C LEU A 81 -6.14 27.17 -1.41
N VAL A 82 -6.92 26.70 -2.37
CA VAL A 82 -7.41 27.53 -3.47
C VAL A 82 -8.44 28.55 -2.98
N ALA A 83 -9.33 28.17 -2.06
CA ALA A 83 -10.39 29.04 -1.55
C ALA A 83 -9.89 30.19 -0.66
N THR A 84 -8.79 30.01 0.06
CA THR A 84 -8.19 31.06 0.91
C THR A 84 -7.12 31.89 0.21
N GLY A 85 -6.87 31.67 -1.09
CA GLY A 85 -5.80 32.37 -1.81
C GLY A 85 -4.39 31.99 -1.38
N GLY A 86 -4.22 30.85 -0.69
CA GLY A 86 -2.93 30.35 -0.22
C GLY A 86 -2.48 30.90 1.14
N GLU A 87 -3.34 31.61 1.88
CA GLU A 87 -3.00 32.09 3.23
C GLU A 87 -3.28 30.99 4.27
N PHE A 88 -2.21 30.36 4.77
CA PHE A 88 -2.18 29.39 5.86
C PHE A 88 -0.89 29.49 6.66
#